data_AF-A0A2P8QEU3-F1
#
_entry.id   AF-A0A2P8QEU3-F1
#
_cell.length_a   1.000
_cell.length_b   1.000
_cell.length_c   1.000
_cell.angle_alpha   90.00
_cell.angle_beta   90.00
_cell.angle_gamma   90.00
#
_symmetry.space_group_name_H-M   'P 1'
#
loop_
_entity.id
_entity.type
_entity.pdbx_description
1 polymer ?
#
loop_
_entity_poly.entity_id
_entity_poly.type
_entity_poly.pdbx_seq_one_letter_code
_entity_poly.pdbx_strand_id
1 'polypeptide(L)'
;MLLIDKAVYGHETYAGARAAVFRVLGEKAPAEGSTERALLGLIVFIAASATDTFELQDVMQVYDDYKEEAAEAARQTAADREWCLENMKQHSGMASKMNTAQRKQETSVAALKEAGTVLITRGTSPAQTRKIIANGTFGGLPLNPLLVDPPSDAMATAQTGLGLKDTTKDPIEEWSLNQLQGFALDGFLLIAQAHVNRVTLPTSDAATVEGEAGVCGYAAAGLIGVLILQQGESSGMPAQQRELERKTKWIGYNKPAVVNALKAAANKNRNAGF
;
A
#
# COMPACT_ATOMS: atom_id res chain seq x y z
N MET A 1 -20.84 4.52 -19.59
CA MET A 1 -22.09 5.29 -19.44
C MET A 1 -22.84 4.70 -18.26
N LEU A 2 -23.53 5.53 -17.48
CA LEU A 2 -24.30 5.11 -16.31
C LEU A 2 -25.79 5.45 -16.53
N LEU A 3 -26.65 4.44 -16.49
CA LEU A 3 -28.10 4.56 -16.52
C LEU A 3 -28.63 4.65 -15.08
N ILE A 4 -29.34 5.74 -14.80
CA ILE A 4 -30.05 5.95 -13.54
C ILE A 4 -31.49 6.28 -13.91
N ASP A 5 -32.43 5.42 -13.50
CA ASP A 5 -33.82 5.43 -13.95
C ASP A 5 -33.92 5.38 -15.49
N LYS A 6 -34.16 6.53 -16.12
CA LYS A 6 -34.28 6.70 -17.59
C LYS A 6 -33.24 7.66 -18.16
N ALA A 7 -32.35 8.22 -17.32
CA ALA A 7 -31.34 9.17 -17.72
C ALA A 7 -29.99 8.48 -17.88
N VAL A 8 -29.31 8.76 -19.00
CA VAL A 8 -27.96 8.25 -19.30
C VAL A 8 -26.94 9.34 -19.01
N TYR A 9 -25.94 9.00 -18.20
CA TYR A 9 -24.84 9.86 -17.85
C TYR A 9 -23.53 9.33 -18.47
N GLY A 10 -22.75 10.23 -19.03
CA GLY A 10 -21.46 9.94 -19.67
C GLY A 10 -20.31 10.62 -18.93
N HIS A 11 -19.11 10.52 -19.51
CA HIS A 11 -17.89 11.12 -18.94
C HIS A 11 -18.05 12.62 -18.69
N GLU A 12 -18.61 13.37 -19.64
CA GLU A 12 -18.80 14.82 -19.54
C GLU A 12 -19.87 15.23 -18.52
N THR A 13 -20.77 14.32 -18.14
CA THR A 13 -21.88 14.57 -17.22
C THR A 13 -21.71 13.84 -15.89
N TYR A 14 -20.50 13.40 -15.54
CA TYR A 14 -20.23 12.61 -14.33
C TYR A 14 -20.63 13.33 -13.04
N ALA A 15 -20.46 14.65 -12.96
CA ALA A 15 -20.87 15.43 -11.80
C ALA A 15 -22.40 15.35 -11.60
N GLY A 16 -23.15 15.39 -12.71
CA GLY A 16 -24.59 15.14 -12.74
C GLY A 16 -24.94 13.71 -12.35
N ALA A 17 -24.15 12.72 -12.80
CA ALA A 17 -24.33 11.31 -12.43
C ALA A 17 -24.20 11.12 -10.91
N ARG A 18 -23.16 11.68 -10.30
CA ARG A 18 -22.91 11.62 -8.84
C ARG A 18 -24.05 12.27 -8.05
N ALA A 19 -24.50 13.45 -8.47
CA ALA A 19 -25.64 14.12 -7.83
C ALA A 19 -26.93 13.30 -7.98
N ALA A 20 -27.17 12.71 -9.15
CA ALA A 20 -28.33 11.87 -9.41
C ALA A 20 -28.33 10.60 -8.53
N VAL A 21 -27.21 9.90 -8.41
CA VAL A 21 -27.07 8.73 -7.52
C VAL A 21 -27.41 9.09 -6.08
N PHE A 22 -26.80 10.15 -5.53
CA PHE A 22 -27.07 10.52 -4.13
C PHE A 22 -28.51 10.98 -3.91
N ARG A 23 -29.12 11.63 -4.90
CA ARG A 23 -30.55 11.99 -4.85
C ARG A 23 -31.44 10.75 -4.84
N VAL A 24 -31.16 9.75 -5.68
CA VAL A 24 -31.93 8.50 -5.73
C VAL A 24 -31.78 7.71 -4.41
N LEU A 25 -30.59 7.70 -3.81
CA LEU A 25 -30.37 7.03 -2.53
C LEU A 25 -31.03 7.75 -1.35
N GLY A 26 -31.25 9.08 -1.43
CA GLY A 26 -31.89 9.86 -0.38
C GLY A 26 -31.21 9.70 0.97
N GLU A 27 -31.97 9.35 2.01
CA GLU A 27 -31.46 9.12 3.38
C GLU A 27 -30.48 7.95 3.49
N LYS A 28 -30.46 7.02 2.51
CA LYS A 28 -29.50 5.92 2.45
C LYS A 28 -28.16 6.32 1.85
N ALA A 29 -28.04 7.55 1.31
CA ALA A 29 -26.78 8.03 0.77
C ALA A 29 -25.76 8.19 1.91
N PRO A 30 -24.49 7.78 1.72
CA PRO A 30 -23.46 8.02 2.72
C PRO A 30 -23.32 9.50 3.08
N ALA A 31 -22.95 9.78 4.33
CA ALA A 31 -22.81 11.14 4.85
C ALA A 31 -21.81 11.96 4.02
N GLU A 32 -22.06 13.26 3.88
CA GLU A 32 -21.12 14.15 3.20
C GLU A 32 -19.77 14.18 3.92
N GLY A 33 -18.67 14.17 3.15
CA GLY A 33 -17.31 14.07 3.68
C GLY A 33 -16.87 12.68 4.15
N SER A 34 -17.74 11.66 4.15
CA SER A 34 -17.36 10.30 4.54
C SER A 34 -16.53 9.57 3.48
N THR A 35 -15.71 8.60 3.94
CA THR A 35 -14.95 7.70 3.06
C THR A 35 -15.88 6.88 2.17
N GLU A 36 -17.03 6.47 2.68
CA GLU A 36 -18.10 5.78 1.97
C GLU A 36 -18.66 6.63 0.81
N ARG A 37 -18.86 7.94 1.04
CA ARG A 37 -19.30 8.87 -0.01
C ARG A 37 -18.24 9.06 -1.08
N ALA A 38 -16.97 9.10 -0.69
CA ALA A 38 -15.85 9.19 -1.61
C ALA A 38 -15.75 7.93 -2.49
N LEU A 39 -15.84 6.74 -1.88
CA LEU A 39 -15.85 5.45 -2.57
C LEU A 39 -17.00 5.38 -3.59
N LEU A 40 -18.24 5.61 -3.17
CA LEU A 40 -19.40 5.54 -4.06
C LEU A 40 -19.28 6.56 -5.20
N GLY A 41 -18.86 7.80 -4.89
CA GLY A 41 -18.64 8.82 -5.91
C GLY A 41 -17.60 8.42 -6.96
N LEU A 42 -16.54 7.72 -6.54
CA LEU A 42 -15.48 7.27 -7.44
C LEU A 42 -15.95 6.12 -8.35
N ILE A 43 -16.71 5.16 -7.83
CA ILE A 43 -17.30 4.08 -8.63
C ILE A 43 -18.27 4.66 -9.67
N VAL A 44 -19.12 5.62 -9.26
CA VAL A 44 -20.03 6.35 -10.17
C VAL A 44 -19.26 7.05 -11.28
N PHE A 45 -18.17 7.74 -10.94
CA PHE A 45 -17.31 8.39 -11.93
C PHE A 45 -16.75 7.38 -12.94
N ILE A 46 -16.24 6.24 -12.47
CA ILE A 46 -15.68 5.19 -13.33
C ILE A 46 -16.76 4.59 -14.23
N ALA A 47 -17.94 4.28 -13.68
CA ALA A 47 -19.07 3.73 -14.45
C ALA A 47 -19.57 4.71 -15.54
N ALA A 48 -19.72 6.00 -15.18
CA ALA A 48 -20.12 7.04 -16.12
C ALA A 48 -19.06 7.25 -17.23
N SER A 49 -17.78 7.09 -16.89
CA SER A 49 -16.66 7.25 -17.83
C SER A 49 -16.33 6.00 -18.66
N ALA A 50 -16.91 4.85 -18.34
CA ALA A 50 -16.66 3.61 -19.08
C ALA A 50 -17.36 3.61 -20.45
N THR A 51 -16.85 2.79 -21.37
CA THR A 51 -17.45 2.57 -22.69
C THR A 51 -18.76 1.78 -22.61
N ASP A 52 -18.82 0.80 -21.70
CA ASP A 52 -20.00 -0.02 -21.44
C ASP A 52 -21.09 0.78 -20.73
N THR A 53 -22.35 0.32 -20.83
CA THR A 53 -23.46 0.89 -20.06
C THR A 53 -23.71 0.05 -18.82
N PHE A 54 -23.68 0.70 -17.66
CA PHE A 54 -23.99 0.12 -16.37
C PHE A 54 -25.23 0.76 -15.78
N GLU A 55 -25.93 0.03 -14.92
CA GLU A 55 -27.08 0.52 -14.18
C GLU A 55 -26.70 0.88 -12.73
N LEU A 56 -27.56 1.65 -12.06
CA LEU A 56 -27.35 1.98 -10.65
C LEU A 56 -27.19 0.73 -9.77
N GLN A 57 -27.91 -0.35 -10.05
CA GLN A 57 -27.79 -1.61 -9.30
C GLN A 57 -26.40 -2.26 -9.43
N ASP A 58 -25.74 -2.12 -10.59
CA ASP A 58 -24.39 -2.64 -10.80
C ASP A 58 -23.38 -1.85 -9.96
N VAL A 59 -23.55 -0.52 -9.92
CA VAL A 59 -22.73 0.38 -9.10
C VAL A 59 -22.91 0.07 -7.61
N MET A 60 -24.15 -0.14 -7.16
CA MET A 60 -24.44 -0.44 -5.75
C MET A 60 -23.88 -1.80 -5.34
N GLN A 61 -23.97 -2.83 -6.20
CA GLN A 61 -23.36 -4.13 -5.92
C GLN A 61 -21.84 -4.00 -5.75
N VAL A 62 -21.14 -3.31 -6.66
CA VAL A 62 -19.68 -3.11 -6.55
C VAL A 62 -19.31 -2.29 -5.31
N TYR A 63 -20.13 -1.29 -4.97
CA TYR A 63 -19.95 -0.50 -3.75
C TYR A 63 -20.06 -1.35 -2.48
N ASP A 64 -21.07 -2.22 -2.39
CA ASP A 64 -21.25 -3.11 -1.25
C ASP A 64 -20.17 -4.20 -1.19
N ASP A 65 -19.79 -4.78 -2.33
CA ASP A 65 -18.68 -5.75 -2.43
C ASP A 65 -17.38 -5.13 -1.88
N TYR A 66 -17.04 -3.89 -2.27
CA TYR A 66 -15.84 -3.22 -1.76
C TYR A 66 -15.91 -2.88 -0.27
N LYS A 67 -17.10 -2.63 0.29
CA LYS A 67 -17.27 -2.46 1.73
C LYS A 67 -17.07 -3.77 2.48
N GLU A 68 -17.56 -4.87 1.95
CA GLU A 68 -17.36 -6.21 2.51
C GLU A 68 -15.88 -6.60 2.46
N GLU A 69 -15.21 -6.39 1.32
CA GLU A 69 -13.77 -6.58 1.18
C GLU A 69 -12.96 -5.74 2.19
N ALA A 70 -13.34 -4.47 2.41
CA ALA A 70 -12.69 -3.62 3.40
C ALA A 70 -12.92 -4.12 4.84
N ALA A 71 -14.11 -4.64 5.15
CA ALA A 71 -14.40 -5.24 6.45
C ALA A 71 -13.59 -6.52 6.69
N GLU A 72 -13.46 -7.38 5.68
CA GLU A 72 -12.62 -8.58 5.74
C GLU A 72 -11.14 -8.22 5.88
N ALA A 73 -10.65 -7.26 5.08
CA ALA A 73 -9.29 -6.75 5.21
C ALA A 73 -9.04 -6.19 6.62
N ALA A 74 -10.01 -5.51 7.23
CA ALA A 74 -9.86 -4.98 8.59
C ALA A 74 -9.72 -6.10 9.63
N ARG A 75 -10.44 -7.22 9.48
CA ARG A 75 -10.28 -8.42 10.34
C ARG A 75 -8.88 -9.01 10.21
N GLN A 76 -8.40 -9.17 8.98
CA GLN A 76 -7.06 -9.70 8.71
C GLN A 76 -5.96 -8.79 9.25
N THR A 77 -6.05 -7.48 8.98
CA THR A 77 -5.11 -6.47 9.50
C THR A 77 -5.08 -6.46 11.04
N ALA A 78 -6.21 -6.71 11.71
CA ALA A 78 -6.26 -6.81 13.17
C ALA A 78 -5.49 -8.04 13.69
N ALA A 79 -5.70 -9.21 13.08
CA ALA A 79 -4.96 -10.42 13.42
C ALA A 79 -3.45 -10.27 13.15
N ASP A 80 -3.09 -9.65 12.03
CA ASP A 80 -1.69 -9.36 11.70
C ASP A 80 -1.07 -8.37 12.69
N ARG A 81 -1.83 -7.38 13.15
CA ARG A 81 -1.38 -6.44 14.19
C ARG A 81 -1.10 -7.18 15.50
N GLU A 82 -2.01 -8.04 15.95
CA GLU A 82 -1.81 -8.81 17.18
C GLU A 82 -0.54 -9.66 17.10
N TRP A 83 -0.36 -10.36 15.97
CA TRP A 83 0.86 -11.12 15.71
C TRP A 83 2.12 -10.24 15.75
N CYS A 84 2.08 -9.05 15.13
CA CYS A 84 3.20 -8.11 15.13
C CYS A 84 3.54 -7.61 16.54
N LEU A 85 2.52 -7.31 17.37
CA LEU A 85 2.73 -6.87 18.75
C LEU A 85 3.41 -7.95 19.59
N GLU A 86 3.02 -9.21 19.40
CA GLU A 86 3.64 -10.34 20.08
C GLU A 86 5.07 -10.56 19.60
N ASN A 87 5.31 -10.56 18.28
CA ASN A 87 6.65 -10.69 17.71
C ASN A 87 7.60 -9.58 18.18
N MET A 88 7.10 -8.33 18.25
CA MET A 88 7.87 -7.19 18.76
C MET A 88 8.31 -7.39 20.22
N LYS A 89 7.44 -7.92 21.09
CA LYS A 89 7.80 -8.21 22.49
C LYS A 89 8.93 -9.25 22.56
N GLN A 90 8.80 -10.34 21.81
CA GLN A 90 9.75 -11.46 21.80
C GLN A 90 11.16 -11.05 21.34
N HIS A 91 11.27 -10.06 20.45
CA HIS A 91 12.55 -9.66 19.85
C HIS A 91 13.02 -8.24 20.21
N SER A 92 12.36 -7.58 21.15
CA SER A 92 12.64 -6.19 21.57
C SER A 92 14.12 -5.92 21.89
N GLY A 93 14.79 -6.84 22.59
CA GLY A 93 16.20 -6.71 22.94
C GLY A 93 17.13 -6.73 21.71
N MET A 94 16.83 -7.56 20.70
CA MET A 94 17.63 -7.61 19.47
C MET A 94 17.35 -6.39 18.59
N ALA A 95 16.09 -5.97 18.47
CA ALA A 95 15.70 -4.77 17.73
C ALA A 95 16.41 -3.52 18.30
N SER A 96 16.49 -3.40 19.63
CA SER A 96 17.21 -2.31 20.31
C SER A 96 18.72 -2.30 20.00
N LYS A 97 19.35 -3.49 19.95
CA LYS A 97 20.76 -3.63 19.56
C LYS A 97 21.00 -3.20 18.11
N MET A 98 20.15 -3.66 17.17
CA MET A 98 20.20 -3.23 15.78
C MET A 98 20.01 -1.72 15.67
N ASN A 99 19.09 -1.14 16.45
CA ASN A 99 18.82 0.29 16.44
C ASN A 99 20.02 1.12 16.90
N THR A 100 20.72 0.65 17.94
CA THR A 100 21.95 1.30 18.43
C THR A 100 23.10 1.13 17.44
N ALA A 101 23.20 -0.02 16.77
CA ALA A 101 24.19 -0.23 15.72
C ALA A 101 23.95 0.69 14.52
N GLN A 102 22.68 0.88 14.09
CA GLN A 102 22.35 1.80 13.00
C GLN A 102 22.77 3.24 13.30
N ARG A 103 22.60 3.71 14.55
CA ARG A 103 23.07 5.07 14.96
C ARG A 103 24.58 5.27 14.85
N LYS A 104 25.34 4.18 14.90
CA LYS A 104 26.80 4.17 14.81
C LYS A 104 27.29 3.75 13.43
N GLN A 105 26.37 3.48 12.51
CA GLN A 105 26.71 3.10 11.15
C GLN A 105 27.37 4.27 10.44
N GLU A 106 28.37 3.95 9.63
CA GLU A 106 29.04 4.93 8.77
C GLU A 106 28.04 5.58 7.82
N THR A 107 28.26 6.86 7.52
CA THR A 107 27.42 7.61 6.58
C THR A 107 28.09 7.81 5.22
N SER A 108 29.39 7.53 5.06
CA SER A 108 30.01 7.60 3.73
C SER A 108 29.67 6.37 2.89
N VAL A 109 29.35 6.57 1.61
CA VAL A 109 29.03 5.49 0.66
C VAL A 109 30.20 4.52 0.53
N ALA A 110 31.43 5.01 0.57
CA ALA A 110 32.63 4.17 0.52
C ALA A 110 32.73 3.23 1.73
N ALA A 111 32.57 3.76 2.95
CA ALA A 111 32.64 2.94 4.16
C ALA A 111 31.45 1.97 4.26
N LEU A 112 30.26 2.39 3.84
CA LEU A 112 29.09 1.49 3.73
C LEU A 112 29.36 0.33 2.77
N LYS A 113 30.04 0.59 1.64
CA LYS A 113 30.46 -0.46 0.69
C LYS A 113 31.45 -1.45 1.30
N GLU A 114 32.40 -0.97 2.09
CA GLU A 114 33.42 -1.80 2.74
C GLU A 114 32.87 -2.62 3.92
N ALA A 115 31.84 -2.12 4.61
CA ALA A 115 31.23 -2.80 5.76
C ALA A 115 30.55 -4.13 5.41
N GLY A 116 30.24 -4.39 4.13
CA GLY A 116 29.62 -5.61 3.62
C GLY A 116 28.13 -5.78 3.97
N THR A 117 27.65 -5.12 5.02
CA THR A 117 26.22 -5.08 5.40
C THR A 117 25.80 -3.69 5.85
N VAL A 118 24.50 -3.41 5.71
CA VAL A 118 23.88 -2.16 6.18
C VAL A 118 22.62 -2.44 6.98
N LEU A 119 22.36 -1.58 7.95
CA LEU A 119 21.14 -1.52 8.74
C LEU A 119 20.22 -0.44 8.16
N ILE A 120 18.98 -0.82 7.94
CA ILE A 120 17.98 0.00 7.25
C ILE A 120 16.64 -0.09 7.98
N THR A 121 15.81 0.94 7.89
CA THR A 121 14.48 0.97 8.51
C THR A 121 13.37 1.28 7.51
N ARG A 122 12.18 0.75 7.77
CA ARG A 122 11.00 0.98 6.93
C ARG A 122 9.72 0.76 7.71
N GLY A 123 8.82 1.72 7.64
CA GLY A 123 7.46 1.60 8.16
C GLY A 123 6.54 0.91 7.18
N THR A 124 5.73 -0.01 7.68
CA THR A 124 4.83 -0.81 6.87
C THR A 124 3.50 -1.05 7.59
N SER A 125 2.48 -1.48 6.84
CA SER A 125 1.22 -1.95 7.43
C SER A 125 1.43 -3.27 8.19
N PRO A 126 0.57 -3.63 9.15
CA PRO A 126 0.68 -4.92 9.87
C PRO A 126 0.76 -6.15 8.94
N ALA A 127 -0.07 -6.18 7.91
CA ALA A 127 -0.08 -7.28 6.94
C ALA A 127 1.24 -7.39 6.16
N GLN A 128 1.82 -6.26 5.76
CA GLN A 128 3.11 -6.24 5.06
C GLN A 128 4.27 -6.56 6.01
N THR A 129 4.25 -6.07 7.26
CA THR A 129 5.22 -6.42 8.31
C THR A 129 5.29 -7.94 8.48
N ARG A 130 4.14 -8.59 8.67
CA ARG A 130 4.07 -10.04 8.85
C ARG A 130 4.69 -10.78 7.67
N LYS A 131 4.37 -10.36 6.44
CA LYS A 131 4.91 -10.96 5.22
C LYS A 131 6.42 -10.77 5.08
N ILE A 132 6.93 -9.57 5.37
CA ILE A 132 8.38 -9.26 5.36
C ILE A 132 9.12 -10.17 6.34
N ILE A 133 8.63 -10.30 7.56
CA ILE A 133 9.28 -11.12 8.59
C ILE A 133 9.16 -12.61 8.26
N ALA A 134 7.99 -13.07 7.83
CA ALA A 134 7.76 -14.48 7.51
C ALA A 134 8.62 -14.97 6.33
N ASN A 135 8.80 -14.13 5.31
CA ASN A 135 9.60 -14.47 4.13
C ASN A 135 11.08 -14.07 4.25
N GLY A 136 11.43 -13.18 5.17
CA GLY A 136 12.78 -12.64 5.31
C GLY A 136 13.21 -11.81 4.09
N THR A 137 12.30 -11.04 3.49
CA THR A 137 12.54 -10.30 2.24
C THR A 137 12.17 -8.81 2.34
N PHE A 138 12.68 -7.98 1.41
CA PHE A 138 12.48 -6.53 1.43
C PHE A 138 11.01 -6.06 1.36
N GLY A 139 10.16 -6.81 0.66
CA GLY A 139 8.75 -6.44 0.42
C GLY A 139 7.75 -7.47 0.91
N GLY A 140 8.21 -8.59 1.48
CA GLY A 140 7.35 -9.68 1.94
C GLY A 140 6.84 -10.58 0.82
N LEU A 141 7.50 -10.57 -0.34
CA LEU A 141 7.30 -11.59 -1.37
C LEU A 141 8.08 -12.87 -1.02
N PRO A 142 7.69 -14.04 -1.57
CA PRO A 142 8.49 -15.26 -1.45
C PRO A 142 9.93 -15.01 -1.90
N LEU A 143 10.89 -15.55 -1.15
CA LEU A 143 12.32 -15.39 -1.45
C LEU A 143 12.63 -15.90 -2.85
N ASN A 144 13.22 -15.04 -3.68
CA ASN A 144 13.76 -15.42 -4.97
C ASN A 144 15.30 -15.52 -4.88
N PRO A 145 15.87 -16.74 -4.91
CA PRO A 145 17.30 -16.93 -4.74
C PRO A 145 18.13 -16.44 -5.94
N LEU A 146 17.49 -16.10 -7.07
CA LEU A 146 18.17 -15.58 -8.26
C LEU A 146 18.46 -14.08 -8.18
N LEU A 147 17.84 -13.36 -7.24
CA LEU A 147 18.07 -11.93 -7.01
C LEU A 147 19.31 -11.74 -6.13
N VAL A 148 20.48 -11.99 -6.73
CA VAL A 148 21.79 -11.89 -6.08
C VAL A 148 22.48 -10.55 -6.32
N ASP A 149 22.06 -9.82 -7.36
CA ASP A 149 22.56 -8.50 -7.73
C ASP A 149 21.61 -7.39 -7.23
N PRO A 150 22.12 -6.18 -6.96
CA PRO A 150 21.27 -5.06 -6.57
C PRO A 150 20.45 -4.54 -7.76
N PRO A 151 19.33 -3.83 -7.51
CA PRO A 151 18.70 -3.04 -8.56
C PRO A 151 19.70 -2.05 -9.19
N SER A 152 19.53 -1.73 -10.48
CA SER A 152 20.38 -0.71 -11.11
C SER A 152 20.10 0.68 -10.54
N ASP A 153 21.07 1.59 -10.61
CA ASP A 153 20.91 2.98 -10.15
C ASP A 153 19.70 3.67 -10.79
N ALA A 154 19.44 3.40 -12.08
CA ALA A 154 18.27 3.94 -12.79
C ALA A 154 16.94 3.41 -12.21
N MET A 155 16.91 2.13 -11.83
CA MET A 155 15.74 1.51 -11.19
C MET A 155 15.52 2.03 -9.77
N ALA A 156 16.59 2.20 -9.00
CA ALA A 156 16.54 2.79 -7.66
C ALA A 156 16.07 4.25 -7.72
N THR A 157 16.64 5.05 -8.63
CA THR A 157 16.24 6.46 -8.84
C THR A 157 14.76 6.60 -9.21
N ALA A 158 14.22 5.65 -9.99
CA ALA A 158 12.79 5.63 -10.32
C ALA A 158 11.88 5.34 -9.11
N GLN A 159 12.40 4.73 -8.05
CA GLN A 159 11.67 4.52 -6.79
C GLN A 159 11.79 5.71 -5.84
N THR A 160 12.96 6.32 -5.77
CA THR A 160 13.25 7.46 -4.90
C THR A 160 12.65 8.75 -5.51
N GLY A 161 11.46 9.18 -5.05
CA GLY A 161 10.84 10.45 -5.47
C GLY A 161 9.31 10.42 -5.65
N LEU A 162 8.72 11.54 -6.10
CA LEU A 162 7.28 11.71 -6.37
C LEU A 162 6.80 11.00 -7.67
N GLY A 163 7.64 10.18 -8.30
CA GLY A 163 7.33 9.47 -9.53
C GLY A 163 6.35 8.31 -9.35
N LEU A 164 5.71 7.91 -10.44
CA LEU A 164 4.89 6.69 -10.49
C LEU A 164 5.77 5.47 -10.21
N LYS A 165 5.56 4.85 -9.05
CA LYS A 165 6.24 3.63 -8.60
C LYS A 165 5.74 2.41 -9.39
N ASP A 166 6.16 2.28 -10.65
CA ASP A 166 5.84 1.13 -11.49
C ASP A 166 7.08 0.25 -11.68
N THR A 167 7.08 -0.93 -11.06
CA THR A 167 8.08 -1.98 -11.23
C THR A 167 7.38 -3.31 -11.52
N THR A 168 6.67 -3.35 -12.64
CA THR A 168 5.88 -4.51 -13.10
C THR A 168 6.67 -5.81 -13.31
N LYS A 169 8.00 -5.78 -13.43
CA LYS A 169 8.81 -6.99 -13.68
C LYS A 169 9.52 -7.55 -12.46
N ASP A 170 9.92 -6.72 -11.51
CA ASP A 170 10.47 -7.11 -10.21
C ASP A 170 10.26 -5.95 -9.24
N PRO A 171 9.28 -6.03 -8.32
CA PRO A 171 8.96 -4.90 -7.46
C PRO A 171 10.18 -4.52 -6.61
N ILE A 172 10.49 -3.23 -6.53
CA ILE A 172 11.60 -2.68 -5.74
C ILE A 172 11.03 -1.97 -4.53
N GLU A 173 11.73 -2.10 -3.40
CA GLU A 173 11.35 -1.51 -2.15
C GLU A 173 12.46 -0.58 -1.66
N GLU A 174 12.04 0.60 -1.22
CA GLU A 174 12.90 1.60 -0.61
C GLU A 174 12.83 1.51 0.92
N TRP A 175 14.00 1.51 1.54
CA TRP A 175 14.20 1.53 2.99
C TRP A 175 15.16 2.67 3.34
N SER A 176 15.05 3.24 4.53
CA SER A 176 15.92 4.33 4.96
C SER A 176 17.21 3.82 5.61
N LEU A 177 18.37 4.37 5.25
CA LEU A 177 19.62 4.18 6.03
C LEU A 177 19.53 4.78 7.43
N ASN A 178 18.70 5.81 7.58
CA ASN A 178 18.59 6.57 8.81
C ASN A 178 17.49 6.01 9.70
N GLN A 179 17.46 6.51 10.94
CA GLN A 179 16.34 6.26 11.83
C GLN A 179 15.15 7.07 11.37
N LEU A 180 14.06 6.39 10.99
CA LEU A 180 12.80 7.05 10.71
C LEU A 180 12.09 7.43 12.02
N GLN A 181 11.71 8.69 12.15
CA GLN A 181 10.83 9.19 13.22
C GLN A 181 9.43 9.46 12.63
N GLY A 182 8.37 9.08 13.34
CA GLY A 182 6.98 9.36 12.93
C GLY A 182 6.46 8.53 11.74
N PHE A 183 7.14 7.44 11.37
CA PHE A 183 6.84 6.72 10.14
C PHE A 183 5.99 5.45 10.39
N ALA A 184 4.82 5.42 9.74
CA ALA A 184 3.73 4.43 9.78
C ALA A 184 2.63 4.63 10.84
N LEU A 185 1.80 5.66 10.68
CA LEU A 185 0.47 5.73 11.32
C LEU A 185 -0.26 4.38 11.14
N ASP A 186 -0.71 3.81 12.26
CA ASP A 186 -1.30 2.47 12.32
C ASP A 186 -0.45 1.38 11.67
N GLY A 187 0.86 1.47 11.76
CA GLY A 187 1.78 0.45 11.24
C GLY A 187 2.86 0.07 12.23
N PHE A 188 3.94 -0.46 11.69
CA PHE A 188 5.13 -0.84 12.43
C PHE A 188 6.36 -0.36 11.68
N LEU A 189 7.31 0.22 12.41
CA LEU A 189 8.64 0.47 11.89
C LEU A 189 9.46 -0.81 12.05
N LEU A 190 10.01 -1.26 10.93
CA LEU A 190 10.93 -2.39 10.86
C LEU A 190 12.36 -1.88 10.85
N ILE A 191 13.27 -2.70 11.39
CA ILE A 191 14.71 -2.57 11.21
C ILE A 191 15.24 -3.87 10.63
N ALA A 192 16.05 -3.77 9.58
CA ALA A 192 16.59 -4.91 8.88
C ALA A 192 18.09 -4.76 8.64
N GLN A 193 18.77 -5.89 8.48
CA GLN A 193 20.14 -5.96 8.01
C GLN A 193 20.15 -6.53 6.58
N ALA A 194 20.84 -5.86 5.67
CA ALA A 194 20.97 -6.26 4.27
C ALA A 194 22.43 -6.41 3.88
N HIS A 195 22.72 -7.32 2.96
CA HIS A 195 24.02 -7.36 2.30
C HIS A 195 24.14 -6.19 1.33
N VAL A 196 25.29 -5.50 1.34
CA VAL A 196 25.53 -4.36 0.45
C VAL A 196 25.47 -4.78 -1.03
N ASN A 197 25.93 -5.98 -1.36
CA ASN A 197 25.89 -6.49 -2.73
C ASN A 197 24.48 -6.83 -3.24
N ARG A 198 23.43 -6.69 -2.42
CA ARG A 198 22.03 -6.93 -2.82
C ARG A 198 21.19 -5.65 -2.82
N VAL A 199 21.79 -4.51 -2.51
CA VAL A 199 21.09 -3.23 -2.44
C VAL A 199 21.80 -2.16 -3.25
N THR A 200 21.01 -1.23 -3.74
CA THR A 200 21.51 0.04 -4.28
C THR A 200 21.60 1.03 -3.13
N LEU A 201 22.82 1.45 -2.78
CA LEU A 201 23.07 2.53 -1.82
C LEU A 201 22.81 3.90 -2.48
N PRO A 202 22.60 4.98 -1.71
CA PRO A 202 22.55 6.33 -2.24
C PRO A 202 23.78 6.70 -3.06
N THR A 203 23.60 7.60 -4.02
CA THR A 203 24.63 7.97 -5.00
C THR A 203 25.72 8.89 -4.45
N SER A 204 25.54 9.47 -3.25
CA SER A 204 26.51 10.37 -2.62
C SER A 204 26.41 10.36 -1.09
N ASP A 205 27.48 10.78 -0.41
CA ASP A 205 27.53 10.95 1.05
C ASP A 205 26.56 12.03 1.55
N ALA A 206 26.17 13.00 0.72
CA ALA A 206 25.12 13.94 1.09
C ALA A 206 23.75 13.23 1.14
N ALA A 207 23.49 12.36 0.17
CA ALA A 207 22.24 11.60 0.06
C ALA A 207 22.10 10.49 1.11
N THR A 208 23.16 10.12 1.84
CA THR A 208 23.07 9.21 2.97
C THR A 208 22.68 9.92 4.27
N VAL A 209 22.86 11.25 4.34
CA VAL A 209 22.58 12.06 5.55
C VAL A 209 21.28 12.85 5.42
N GLU A 210 20.93 13.30 4.20
CA GLU A 210 19.75 14.10 3.93
C GLU A 210 18.52 13.27 3.50
N GLY A 211 17.32 13.77 3.83
CA GLY A 211 16.06 13.17 3.39
C GLY A 211 15.80 11.76 3.93
N GLU A 212 15.18 10.91 3.11
CA GLU A 212 14.90 9.51 3.47
C GLU A 212 16.15 8.60 3.41
N ALA A 213 17.26 9.05 2.80
CA ALA A 213 18.47 8.27 2.58
C ALA A 213 18.18 6.85 2.06
N GLY A 214 17.49 6.80 0.92
CA GLY A 214 16.88 5.59 0.35
C GLY A 214 17.90 4.53 -0.07
N VAL A 215 17.69 3.32 0.41
CA VAL A 215 18.36 2.08 0.00
C VAL A 215 17.32 1.21 -0.68
N CYS A 216 17.60 0.84 -1.91
CA CYS A 216 16.69 0.06 -2.73
C CYS A 216 17.11 -1.40 -2.80
N GLY A 217 16.16 -2.31 -2.59
CA GLY A 217 16.33 -3.74 -2.82
C GLY A 217 15.11 -4.31 -3.52
N TYR A 218 15.29 -5.40 -4.28
CA TYR A 218 14.13 -6.10 -4.85
C TYR A 218 13.26 -6.68 -3.73
N ALA A 219 11.94 -6.54 -3.83
CA ALA A 219 10.96 -6.97 -2.83
C ALA A 219 11.06 -8.46 -2.45
N ALA A 220 11.53 -9.31 -3.37
CA ALA A 220 11.75 -10.73 -3.17
C ALA A 220 13.19 -11.10 -2.83
N ALA A 221 14.12 -10.14 -2.75
CA ALA A 221 15.49 -10.38 -2.31
C ALA A 221 15.54 -10.64 -0.80
N GLY A 222 16.46 -11.51 -0.38
CA GLY A 222 16.59 -11.90 1.02
C GLY A 222 17.36 -10.89 1.87
N LEU A 223 16.83 -10.61 3.06
CA LEU A 223 17.48 -9.88 4.16
C LEU A 223 18.27 -10.87 5.04
N ILE A 224 19.28 -10.36 5.75
CA ILE A 224 20.03 -11.16 6.75
C ILE A 224 19.15 -11.39 7.99
N GLY A 225 18.40 -10.36 8.39
CA GLY A 225 17.44 -10.41 9.48
C GLY A 225 16.57 -9.16 9.47
N VAL A 226 15.34 -9.29 9.96
CA VAL A 226 14.37 -8.20 10.05
C VAL A 226 13.57 -8.33 11.34
N LEU A 227 13.38 -7.21 12.02
CA LEU A 227 12.69 -7.13 13.30
C LEU A 227 11.75 -5.92 13.34
N ILE A 228 10.78 -5.96 14.24
CA ILE A 228 9.93 -4.82 14.56
C ILE A 228 10.67 -3.95 15.57
N LEU A 229 10.94 -2.71 15.19
CA LEU A 229 11.61 -1.73 16.04
C LEU A 229 10.63 -0.99 16.93
N GLN A 230 9.52 -0.52 16.37
CA GLN A 230 8.49 0.22 17.11
C GLN A 230 7.12 0.07 16.44
N GLN A 231 6.07 0.20 17.26
CA GLN A 231 4.72 0.41 16.78
C GLN A 231 4.54 1.90 16.42
N GLY A 232 3.90 2.17 15.28
CA GLY A 232 3.55 3.54 14.92
C GLY A 232 2.33 4.06 15.68
N GLU A 233 2.17 5.38 15.68
CA GLU A 233 1.06 6.03 16.37
C GLU A 233 -0.30 5.62 15.79
N SER A 234 -1.31 5.56 16.65
CA SER A 234 -2.68 5.33 16.23
C SER A 234 -3.21 6.54 15.48
N SER A 235 -3.84 6.36 14.31
CA SER A 235 -4.54 7.48 13.65
C SER A 235 -5.83 7.87 14.35
N GLY A 236 -6.32 7.07 15.31
CA GLY A 236 -7.65 7.22 15.90
C GLY A 236 -8.81 6.81 14.98
N MET A 237 -8.54 6.51 13.70
CA MET A 237 -9.55 6.07 12.75
C MET A 237 -9.96 4.61 13.01
N PRO A 238 -11.24 4.23 12.90
CA PRO A 238 -11.65 2.83 12.93
C PRO A 238 -10.97 1.99 11.84
N ALA A 239 -10.64 0.73 12.14
CA ALA A 239 -9.90 -0.14 11.22
C ALA A 239 -10.60 -0.33 9.87
N GLN A 240 -11.91 -0.56 9.89
CA GLN A 240 -12.70 -0.70 8.67
C GLN A 240 -12.67 0.57 7.80
N GLN A 241 -12.77 1.74 8.42
CA GLN A 241 -12.73 3.01 7.69
C GLN A 241 -11.36 3.27 7.04
N ARG A 242 -10.26 2.83 7.69
CA ARG A 242 -8.91 2.88 7.09
C ARG A 242 -8.78 1.98 5.87
N GLU A 243 -9.22 0.74 5.97
CA GLU A 243 -9.16 -0.17 4.83
C GLU A 243 -10.07 0.30 3.69
N LEU A 244 -11.20 0.95 4.02
CA LEU A 244 -12.06 1.59 3.03
C LEU A 244 -11.37 2.78 2.35
N GLU A 245 -10.60 3.58 3.09
CA GLU A 245 -9.82 4.69 2.51
C GLU A 245 -8.71 4.17 1.60
N ARG A 246 -7.99 3.11 2.02
CA ARG A 246 -6.99 2.43 1.19
C ARG A 246 -7.60 1.85 -0.08
N LYS A 247 -8.76 1.20 0.02
CA LYS A 247 -9.51 0.68 -1.14
C LYS A 247 -9.91 1.81 -2.08
N THR A 248 -10.41 2.92 -1.54
CA THR A 248 -10.79 4.11 -2.33
C THR A 248 -9.60 4.69 -3.09
N LYS A 249 -8.42 4.81 -2.45
CA LYS A 249 -7.17 5.24 -3.11
C LYS A 249 -6.75 4.25 -4.20
N TRP A 250 -6.75 2.95 -3.92
CA TRP A 250 -6.41 1.91 -4.89
C TRP A 250 -7.29 1.97 -6.15
N ILE A 251 -8.60 2.14 -5.99
CA ILE A 251 -9.54 2.30 -7.11
C ILE A 251 -9.17 3.51 -7.98
N GLY A 252 -8.71 4.61 -7.36
CA GLY A 252 -8.28 5.81 -8.09
C GLY A 252 -7.15 5.53 -9.09
N TYR A 253 -6.27 4.58 -8.76
CA TYR A 253 -5.17 4.13 -9.62
C TYR A 253 -5.56 2.99 -10.56
N ASN A 254 -6.43 2.07 -10.12
CA ASN A 254 -6.78 0.85 -10.86
C ASN A 254 -8.22 0.86 -11.40
N LYS A 255 -8.52 1.87 -12.22
CA LYS A 255 -9.82 2.01 -12.90
C LYS A 255 -10.23 0.77 -13.73
N PRO A 256 -9.32 0.09 -14.46
CA PRO A 256 -9.69 -1.11 -15.22
C PRO A 256 -10.27 -2.24 -14.37
N ALA A 257 -9.73 -2.46 -13.17
CA ALA A 257 -10.26 -3.48 -12.26
C ALA A 257 -11.70 -3.19 -11.83
N VAL A 258 -12.04 -1.92 -11.61
CA VAL A 258 -13.41 -1.51 -11.26
C VAL A 258 -14.37 -1.68 -12.42
N VAL A 259 -13.95 -1.39 -13.64
CA VAL A 259 -14.75 -1.66 -14.85
C VAL A 259 -15.04 -3.16 -14.97
N ASN A 260 -14.07 -4.03 -14.68
CA ASN A 260 -14.28 -5.47 -14.69
C ASN A 260 -15.25 -5.92 -13.58
N ALA A 261 -15.15 -5.34 -12.38
CA ALA A 261 -16.10 -5.60 -11.29
C ALA A 261 -17.53 -5.17 -11.68
N LEU A 262 -17.69 -4.00 -12.31
CA LEU A 262 -18.97 -3.51 -12.82
C LEU A 262 -19.56 -4.44 -13.90
N LYS A 263 -18.71 -4.98 -14.80
CA LYS A 263 -19.13 -5.99 -15.80
C LYS A 263 -19.61 -7.28 -15.14
N ALA A 264 -18.89 -7.75 -14.11
CA ALA A 264 -19.28 -8.93 -13.37
C ALA A 264 -20.62 -8.71 -12.65
N ALA A 265 -20.81 -7.55 -12.01
CA ALA A 265 -22.08 -7.18 -11.37
C ALA A 265 -23.23 -7.10 -12.38
N ALA A 266 -23.03 -6.44 -13.53
CA ALA A 266 -24.03 -6.35 -14.60
C ALA A 266 -24.43 -7.73 -15.14
N ASN A 267 -23.47 -8.63 -15.34
CA ASN A 267 -23.75 -10.01 -15.76
C ASN A 267 -24.54 -10.78 -14.69
N LYS A 268 -24.20 -10.62 -13.41
CA LYS A 268 -24.91 -11.23 -12.29
C LYS A 268 -26.35 -10.74 -12.22
N ASN A 269 -26.57 -9.43 -12.31
CA ASN A 269 -27.90 -8.82 -12.22
C ASN A 269 -28.80 -9.23 -13.40
N ARG A 270 -28.25 -9.28 -14.62
CA ARG A 270 -28.98 -9.75 -15.80
C ARG A 270 -29.37 -11.24 -15.72
N ASN A 271 -28.49 -12.08 -15.18
CA ASN A 271 -28.75 -13.51 -15.01
C ASN A 271 -29.66 -13.83 -13.82
N ALA A 272 -29.81 -12.89 -12.86
CA ALA A 272 -30.69 -13.04 -11.72
C ALA A 272 -32.18 -12.83 -12.05
N GLY A 273 -32.51 -12.44 -13.29
CA GLY A 273 -33.89 -12.41 -13.78
C GLY A 273 -34.80 -11.43 -13.03
N PHE A 274 -34.33 -10.19 -12.82
CA PHE A 274 -35.20 -9.06 -12.53
C PHE A 274 -35.56 -8.32 -13.82
#